data_AF-A0A239VUU3-F1
#
_entry.id   AF-A0A239VUU3-F1
#
_cell.length_a   1.000
_cell.length_b   1.000
_cell.length_c   1.000
_cell.angle_alpha   90.00
_cell.angle_beta   90.00
_cell.angle_gamma   90.00
#
_symmetry.space_group_name_H-M   'P 1'
#
loop_
_entity.id
_entity.type
_entity.pdbx_description
1 polymer ?
#
loop_
_entity_poly.entity_id
_entity_poly.type
_entity_poly.pdbx_seq_one_letter_code
_entity_poly.pdbx_strand_id
1 'polypeptide(L)'
;MSTRGNSVSVRTLLSRADGERGFVSAPLSQHQQRAHQRFVLRESHLAVERESKSRYPSRLLDPVWWIGVLFVANFFLMRLSVPGIDISLSVPLTIVWLGLAWRCHVIVVEPRRFLLWVAAGGVAALVTFPQILFVPAPYVSVNSWLLWMVTWLPAAFMMADRSRGTFERALRAVKNIGLGLASISVLFMVVQATPIGYRDFIGESLPSNLVVSGFNTSYPLFYEANIYKSNGWFALEPSFMSFILGLCILAALLIRARIWEVMVLSVGMLVTAAGSGMFVALIGVVVMLWQRQWPLLRRYLIPGLVLAAVAAPTTIGKTILDRLSEGSSENSSTALRTFEPYLYLFPKWVSDWGIVLFGGGPGSSRYVVDASGVNGLLVPTVGKVFFDYGLIAGALLAVIIVVSYVKATEPAIGMSVLVSMLVLQPPAQPLMVPAFLLSTLWAPALRDNILAGTERLYAPRGVALSAAGVSGVAGSASAAVSAGSSSSERE
;
A
#
# COMPACT_ATOMS: atom_id res chain seq x y z
N MET A 1 -9.25 52.50 -6.43
CA MET A 1 -10.07 51.74 -5.47
C MET A 1 -9.31 50.50 -5.06
N SER A 2 -8.70 50.53 -3.88
CA SER A 2 -7.87 49.45 -3.32
C SER A 2 -8.38 49.17 -1.91
N THR A 3 -8.89 47.97 -1.67
CA THR A 3 -9.35 47.50 -0.36
C THR A 3 -8.25 46.65 0.27
N ARG A 4 -7.35 47.29 1.02
CA ARG A 4 -6.46 46.60 1.97
C ARG A 4 -7.27 46.22 3.21
N GLY A 5 -7.59 44.93 3.33
CA GLY A 5 -8.14 44.35 4.56
C GLY A 5 -7.03 44.10 5.58
N ASN A 6 -6.96 44.93 6.62
CA ASN A 6 -6.11 44.69 7.79
C ASN A 6 -6.61 43.47 8.56
N SER A 7 -5.87 42.36 8.51
CA SER A 7 -6.04 41.25 9.45
C SER A 7 -5.51 41.68 10.81
N VAL A 8 -6.39 42.18 11.66
CA VAL A 8 -6.09 42.44 13.07
C VAL A 8 -5.89 41.10 13.76
N SER A 9 -4.66 40.86 14.23
CA SER A 9 -4.33 39.73 15.09
C SER A 9 -5.13 39.82 16.39
N VAL A 10 -6.04 38.86 16.61
CA VAL A 10 -6.85 38.73 17.84
C VAL A 10 -5.97 38.61 19.10
N ARG A 11 -4.68 38.28 18.96
CA ARG A 11 -3.72 38.27 20.08
C ARG A 11 -3.40 39.66 20.63
N THR A 12 -3.59 40.72 19.87
CA THR A 12 -3.18 42.08 20.29
C THR A 12 -4.28 42.84 21.04
N LEU A 13 -5.54 42.39 20.96
CA LEU A 13 -6.66 43.01 21.71
C LEU A 13 -6.81 42.50 23.15
N LEU A 14 -6.11 41.42 23.53
CA LEU A 14 -6.10 40.91 24.91
C LEU A 14 -4.87 41.32 25.72
N SER A 15 -3.90 42.02 25.11
CA SER A 15 -2.62 42.37 25.74
C SER A 15 -2.56 43.80 26.28
N ARG A 16 -3.59 44.65 26.05
CA ARG A 16 -3.51 46.08 26.34
C ARG A 16 -4.56 46.60 27.33
N ALA A 17 -5.30 45.71 28.00
CA ALA A 17 -6.39 46.08 28.91
C ALA A 17 -6.17 45.68 30.39
N ASP A 18 -5.07 45.03 30.76
CA ASP A 18 -4.88 44.55 32.13
C ASP A 18 -3.78 45.32 32.86
N GLY A 19 -4.19 46.46 33.41
CA GLY A 19 -3.65 46.93 34.68
C GLY A 19 -4.19 46.07 35.80
N GLU A 20 -3.31 45.26 36.41
CA GLU A 20 -3.31 44.81 37.81
C GLU A 20 -4.65 44.56 38.52
N ARG A 21 -5.59 43.83 37.91
CA ARG A 21 -6.66 43.16 38.65
C ARG A 21 -6.65 41.69 38.30
N GLY A 22 -6.23 40.87 39.24
CA GLY A 22 -6.26 39.41 39.16
C GLY A 22 -7.70 38.92 38.97
N PHE A 23 -8.16 38.89 37.73
CA PHE A 23 -9.37 38.18 37.36
C PHE A 23 -9.07 36.69 37.45
N VAL A 24 -9.42 36.10 38.59
CA VAL A 24 -9.59 34.66 38.71
C VAL A 24 -10.72 34.29 37.76
N SER A 25 -10.37 33.87 36.54
CA SER A 25 -11.33 33.38 35.57
C SER A 25 -12.08 32.22 36.22
N ALA A 26 -13.38 32.40 36.49
CA ALA A 26 -14.21 31.35 37.04
C ALA A 26 -14.04 30.08 36.19
N PRO A 27 -13.86 28.89 36.81
CA PRO A 27 -13.62 27.67 36.07
C PRO A 27 -14.78 27.44 35.10
N LEU A 28 -14.46 27.34 33.80
CA LEU A 28 -15.44 27.03 32.76
C LEU A 28 -16.23 25.78 33.17
N SER A 29 -17.55 25.81 33.03
CA SER A 29 -18.38 24.64 33.29
C SER A 29 -17.95 23.48 32.40
N GLN A 30 -18.16 22.24 32.83
CA GLN A 30 -17.77 21.05 32.06
C GLN A 30 -18.37 21.07 30.64
N HIS A 31 -19.56 21.65 30.47
CA HIS A 31 -20.18 21.88 29.16
C HIS A 31 -19.41 22.90 28.31
N GLN A 32 -18.97 24.02 28.88
CA GLN A 32 -18.14 25.01 28.19
C GLN A 32 -16.77 24.45 27.80
N GLN A 33 -16.15 23.65 28.66
CA GLN A 33 -14.88 22.98 28.35
C GLN A 33 -15.03 22.01 27.16
N ARG A 34 -16.10 21.20 27.14
CA ARG A 34 -16.40 20.30 26.01
C ARG A 34 -16.71 21.08 24.73
N ALA A 35 -17.45 22.18 24.81
CA ALA A 35 -17.74 23.04 23.67
C ALA A 35 -16.47 23.69 23.11
N HIS A 36 -15.59 24.20 23.99
CA HIS A 36 -14.31 24.78 23.61
C HIS A 36 -13.38 23.75 22.97
N GLN A 37 -13.27 22.53 23.54
CA GLN A 37 -12.49 21.45 22.93
C GLN A 37 -13.02 21.06 21.54
N ARG A 38 -14.35 20.98 21.36
CA ARG A 38 -14.95 20.71 20.04
C ARG A 38 -14.66 21.84 19.05
N PHE A 39 -14.71 23.09 19.49
CA PHE A 39 -14.38 24.25 18.67
C PHE A 39 -12.91 24.22 18.23
N VAL A 40 -11.97 24.00 19.15
CA VAL A 40 -10.54 23.89 18.84
C VAL A 40 -10.24 22.72 17.89
N LEU A 41 -10.88 21.56 18.09
CA LEU A 41 -10.76 20.43 17.17
C LEU A 41 -11.33 20.76 15.78
N ARG A 42 -12.44 21.49 15.70
CA ARG A 42 -13.02 21.91 14.43
C ARG A 42 -12.13 22.92 13.70
N GLU A 43 -11.63 23.93 14.40
CA GLU A 43 -10.72 24.94 13.85
C GLU A 43 -9.41 24.33 13.36
N SER A 44 -8.80 23.43 14.13
CA SER A 44 -7.60 22.71 13.69
C SER A 44 -7.87 21.86 12.44
N HIS A 45 -9.02 21.18 12.36
CA HIS A 45 -9.43 20.46 11.15
C HIS A 45 -9.60 21.39 9.93
N LEU A 46 -10.26 22.53 10.11
CA LEU A 46 -10.45 23.52 9.04
C LEU A 46 -9.13 24.17 8.61
N ALA A 47 -8.22 24.43 9.54
CA ALA A 47 -6.89 24.95 9.26
C ALA A 47 -6.08 23.97 8.39
N VAL A 48 -6.08 22.68 8.72
CA VAL A 48 -5.44 21.64 7.91
C VAL A 48 -6.09 21.54 6.52
N GLU A 49 -7.41 21.67 6.42
CA GLU A 49 -8.09 21.65 5.12
C GLU A 49 -7.74 22.88 4.27
N ARG A 50 -7.67 24.07 4.88
CA ARG A 50 -7.24 25.30 4.21
C ARG A 50 -5.79 25.22 3.76
N GLU A 51 -4.90 24.71 4.61
CA GLU A 51 -3.50 24.48 4.27
C GLU A 51 -3.36 23.45 3.15
N SER A 52 -4.17 22.39 3.16
CA SER A 52 -4.19 21.42 2.07
C SER A 52 -4.65 22.05 0.75
N LYS A 53 -5.68 22.90 0.78
CA LYS A 53 -6.18 23.59 -0.43
C LYS A 53 -5.19 24.65 -0.93
N SER A 54 -4.46 25.31 -0.03
CA SER A 54 -3.41 26.25 -0.44
C SER A 54 -2.19 25.53 -1.00
N ARG A 55 -1.85 24.36 -0.45
CA ARG A 55 -0.71 23.54 -0.91
C ARG A 55 -0.99 22.87 -2.26
N TYR A 56 -2.24 22.48 -2.53
CA TYR A 56 -2.65 21.80 -3.76
C TYR A 56 -3.74 22.59 -4.50
N PRO A 57 -3.37 23.45 -5.45
CA PRO A 57 -4.35 24.30 -6.16
C PRO A 57 -5.31 23.49 -7.05
N SER A 58 -4.98 22.23 -7.38
CA SER A 58 -5.86 21.33 -8.13
C SER A 58 -5.88 19.93 -7.51
N ARG A 59 -7.01 19.21 -7.70
CA ARG A 59 -7.14 17.80 -7.27
C ARG A 59 -6.11 16.88 -7.92
N LEU A 60 -5.68 17.22 -9.15
CA LEU A 60 -4.66 16.47 -9.88
C LEU A 60 -3.27 16.55 -9.25
N LEU A 61 -3.06 17.50 -8.33
CA LEU A 61 -1.81 17.61 -7.58
C LEU A 61 -1.90 16.97 -6.19
N ASP A 62 -3.09 16.57 -5.72
CA ASP A 62 -3.28 16.02 -4.37
C ASP A 62 -2.91 14.53 -4.29
N PRO A 63 -1.82 14.16 -3.58
CA PRO A 63 -1.36 12.77 -3.41
C PRO A 63 -2.46 11.80 -2.94
N VAL A 64 -3.36 12.29 -2.10
CA VAL A 64 -4.42 11.48 -1.47
C VAL A 64 -5.44 11.03 -2.51
N TRP A 65 -5.76 11.89 -3.48
CA TRP A 65 -6.67 11.55 -4.57
C TRP A 65 -6.08 10.45 -5.45
N TRP A 66 -4.81 10.58 -5.83
CA TRP A 66 -4.10 9.57 -6.64
C TRP A 66 -4.11 8.20 -5.96
N ILE A 67 -3.76 8.15 -4.66
CA ILE A 67 -3.77 6.91 -3.88
C ILE A 67 -5.18 6.32 -3.82
N GLY A 68 -6.18 7.15 -3.51
CA GLY A 68 -7.57 6.69 -3.43
C GLY A 68 -8.07 6.11 -4.76
N VAL A 69 -7.78 6.78 -5.88
CA VAL A 69 -8.16 6.33 -7.22
C VAL A 69 -7.51 5.01 -7.57
N LEU A 70 -6.18 4.86 -7.39
CA LEU A 70 -5.52 3.59 -7.69
C LEU A 70 -6.00 2.46 -6.78
N PHE A 71 -6.20 2.74 -5.49
CA PHE A 71 -6.68 1.75 -4.54
C PHE A 71 -8.06 1.21 -4.94
N VAL A 72 -8.99 2.10 -5.28
CA VAL A 72 -10.34 1.75 -5.76
C VAL A 72 -10.26 1.02 -7.10
N ALA A 73 -9.54 1.58 -8.08
CA ALA A 73 -9.46 1.00 -9.42
C ALA A 73 -8.79 -0.39 -9.38
N ASN A 74 -7.74 -0.57 -8.60
CA ASN A 74 -7.13 -1.88 -8.36
C ASN A 74 -8.14 -2.87 -7.76
N PHE A 75 -8.97 -2.43 -6.81
CA PHE A 75 -9.98 -3.31 -6.22
C PHE A 75 -11.02 -3.78 -7.24
N PHE A 76 -11.60 -2.86 -8.01
CA PHE A 76 -12.67 -3.18 -8.94
C PHE A 76 -12.19 -3.85 -10.23
N LEU A 77 -10.93 -3.65 -10.63
CA LEU A 77 -10.37 -4.18 -11.87
C LEU A 77 -9.49 -5.42 -11.68
N MET A 78 -9.20 -5.86 -10.45
CA MET A 78 -8.30 -7.01 -10.21
C MET A 78 -8.77 -8.32 -10.85
N ARG A 79 -10.09 -8.45 -11.06
CA ARG A 79 -10.71 -9.63 -11.66
C ARG A 79 -10.62 -9.65 -13.18
N LEU A 80 -10.43 -8.48 -13.79
CA LEU A 80 -10.32 -8.35 -15.24
C LEU A 80 -8.92 -8.74 -15.68
N SER A 81 -8.82 -9.59 -16.70
CA SER A 81 -7.57 -9.87 -17.40
C SER A 81 -7.37 -8.91 -18.57
N VAL A 82 -6.12 -8.78 -19.00
CA VAL A 82 -5.81 -8.18 -20.31
C VAL A 82 -6.31 -9.14 -21.38
N PRO A 83 -7.12 -8.70 -22.38
CA PRO A 83 -7.67 -9.60 -23.38
C PRO A 83 -6.60 -10.46 -24.05
N GLY A 84 -6.76 -11.79 -23.98
CA GLY A 84 -5.83 -12.75 -24.57
C GLY A 84 -4.58 -13.07 -23.74
N ILE A 85 -4.45 -12.51 -22.53
CA ILE A 85 -3.33 -12.78 -21.63
C ILE A 85 -3.84 -12.97 -20.20
N ASP A 86 -3.40 -14.02 -19.50
CA ASP A 86 -3.75 -14.28 -18.09
C ASP A 86 -3.03 -13.33 -17.09
N ILE A 87 -2.95 -12.05 -17.42
CA ILE A 87 -2.39 -10.99 -16.57
C ILE A 87 -3.54 -10.08 -16.15
N SER A 88 -3.62 -9.79 -14.85
CA SER A 88 -4.63 -8.87 -14.32
C SER A 88 -4.46 -7.45 -14.89
N LEU A 89 -5.57 -6.82 -15.26
CA LEU A 89 -5.64 -5.46 -15.79
C LEU A 89 -5.08 -4.41 -14.81
N SER A 90 -5.03 -4.74 -13.52
CA SER A 90 -4.40 -3.88 -12.52
C SER A 90 -2.90 -3.65 -12.80
N VAL A 91 -2.20 -4.56 -13.49
CA VAL A 91 -0.77 -4.42 -13.85
C VAL A 91 -0.55 -3.24 -14.80
N PRO A 92 -1.07 -3.26 -16.06
CA PRO A 92 -0.89 -2.14 -16.98
C PRO A 92 -1.51 -0.85 -16.44
N LEU A 93 -2.64 -0.92 -15.72
CA LEU A 93 -3.24 0.23 -15.05
C LEU A 93 -2.27 0.90 -14.08
N THR A 94 -1.55 0.12 -13.26
CA THR A 94 -0.58 0.66 -12.30
C THR A 94 0.57 1.35 -13.01
N ILE A 95 1.05 0.81 -14.13
CA ILE A 95 2.12 1.42 -14.92
C ILE A 95 1.68 2.74 -15.54
N VAL A 96 0.49 2.77 -16.15
CA VAL A 96 -0.10 4.00 -16.71
C VAL A 96 -0.29 5.03 -15.60
N TRP A 97 -0.83 4.61 -14.44
CA TRP A 97 -1.02 5.48 -13.29
C TRP A 97 0.31 6.07 -12.78
N LEU A 98 1.38 5.26 -12.68
CA LEU A 98 2.70 5.73 -12.26
C LEU A 98 3.26 6.75 -13.25
N GLY A 99 3.15 6.49 -14.56
CA GLY A 99 3.59 7.43 -15.60
C GLY A 99 2.87 8.77 -15.52
N LEU A 100 1.54 8.74 -15.34
CA LEU A 100 0.73 9.95 -15.18
C LEU A 100 1.04 10.69 -13.88
N ALA A 101 1.13 9.98 -12.75
CA ALA A 101 1.47 10.56 -11.45
C ALA A 101 2.86 11.20 -11.45
N TRP A 102 3.83 10.58 -12.13
CA TRP A 102 5.18 11.11 -12.30
C TRP A 102 5.17 12.38 -13.17
N ARG A 103 4.42 12.36 -14.29
CA ARG A 103 4.25 13.53 -15.16
C ARG A 103 3.58 14.71 -14.47
N CYS A 104 2.66 14.44 -13.54
CA CYS A 104 2.00 15.42 -12.68
C CYS A 104 2.83 15.83 -11.45
N HIS A 105 4.06 15.33 -11.29
CA HIS A 105 4.95 15.59 -10.15
C HIS A 105 4.36 15.17 -8.79
N VAL A 106 3.43 14.21 -8.77
CA VAL A 106 2.84 13.66 -7.54
C VAL A 106 3.74 12.57 -6.95
N ILE A 107 4.45 11.86 -7.81
CA ILE A 107 5.51 10.93 -7.42
C ILE A 107 6.84 11.34 -8.05
N VAL A 108 7.92 10.92 -7.40
CA VAL A 108 9.30 11.11 -7.84
C VAL A 108 10.01 9.75 -7.92
N VAL A 109 10.94 9.61 -8.84
CA VAL A 109 11.82 8.44 -8.91
C VAL A 109 12.91 8.60 -7.85
N GLU A 110 13.07 7.62 -6.98
CA GLU A 110 14.19 7.60 -6.04
C GLU A 110 15.41 6.94 -6.72
N PRO A 111 16.51 7.66 -6.98
CA PRO A 111 17.63 7.13 -7.76
C PRO A 111 18.23 5.85 -7.16
N ARG A 112 18.32 5.75 -5.83
CA ARG A 112 18.89 4.59 -5.15
C ARG A 112 18.02 3.34 -5.30
N ARG A 113 16.69 3.49 -5.20
CA ARG A 113 15.75 2.37 -5.37
C ARG A 113 15.63 1.96 -6.82
N PHE A 114 15.61 2.94 -7.72
CA PHE A 114 15.63 2.68 -9.15
C PHE A 114 16.89 1.94 -9.56
N LEU A 115 18.07 2.38 -9.10
CA LEU A 115 19.34 1.68 -9.35
C LEU A 115 19.32 0.26 -8.79
N LEU A 116 18.81 0.06 -7.58
CA LEU A 116 18.68 -1.27 -7.00
C LEU A 116 17.74 -2.16 -7.83
N TRP A 117 16.60 -1.63 -8.28
CA TRP A 117 15.66 -2.32 -9.15
C TRP A 117 16.28 -2.68 -10.51
N VAL A 118 16.98 -1.75 -11.16
CA VAL A 118 17.72 -2.00 -12.41
C VAL A 118 18.82 -3.04 -12.20
N ALA A 119 19.60 -2.93 -11.13
CA ALA A 119 20.66 -3.87 -10.82
C ALA A 119 20.11 -5.27 -10.58
N ALA A 120 19.04 -5.43 -9.81
CA ALA A 120 18.43 -6.73 -9.59
C ALA A 120 17.80 -7.32 -10.85
N GLY A 121 17.13 -6.50 -11.66
CA GLY A 121 16.59 -6.92 -12.95
C GLY A 121 17.69 -7.33 -13.94
N GLY A 122 18.77 -6.57 -13.99
CA GLY A 122 19.95 -6.85 -14.81
C GLY A 122 20.67 -8.13 -14.37
N VAL A 123 20.93 -8.31 -13.08
CA VAL A 123 21.53 -9.55 -12.56
C VAL A 123 20.61 -10.75 -12.78
N ALA A 124 19.30 -10.61 -12.55
CA ALA A 124 18.32 -11.66 -12.84
C ALA A 124 18.28 -12.05 -14.32
N ALA A 125 18.44 -11.08 -15.23
CA ALA A 125 18.55 -11.34 -16.66
C ALA A 125 19.90 -11.99 -17.02
N LEU A 126 21.02 -11.52 -16.46
CA LEU A 126 22.35 -12.07 -16.72
C LEU A 126 22.49 -13.51 -16.19
N VAL A 127 21.80 -13.85 -15.10
CA VAL A 127 21.78 -15.22 -14.57
C VAL A 127 21.11 -16.21 -15.53
N THR A 128 20.34 -15.77 -16.53
CA THR A 128 19.79 -16.68 -17.55
C THR A 128 20.87 -17.36 -18.40
N PHE A 129 22.04 -16.73 -18.60
CA PHE A 129 23.16 -17.36 -19.31
C PHE A 129 23.70 -18.60 -18.58
N PRO A 130 24.13 -18.51 -17.30
CA PRO A 130 24.56 -19.70 -16.56
C PRO A 130 23.41 -20.69 -16.31
N GLN A 131 22.15 -20.26 -16.24
CA GLN A 131 21.01 -21.20 -16.24
C GLN A 131 21.02 -22.09 -17.48
N ILE A 132 21.18 -21.52 -18.68
CA ILE A 132 21.23 -22.29 -19.93
C ILE A 132 22.43 -23.24 -19.98
N LEU A 133 23.57 -22.84 -19.41
CA LEU A 133 24.81 -23.62 -19.48
C LEU A 133 24.92 -24.72 -18.42
N PHE A 134 24.42 -24.48 -17.20
CA PHE A 134 24.69 -25.33 -16.05
C PHE A 134 23.46 -26.02 -15.46
N VAL A 135 22.25 -25.59 -15.80
CA VAL A 135 21.02 -26.20 -15.27
C VAL A 135 20.47 -27.20 -16.29
N PRO A 136 20.26 -28.47 -15.91
CA PRO A 136 19.60 -29.44 -16.79
C PRO A 136 18.15 -29.02 -17.09
N ALA A 137 17.81 -28.87 -18.37
CA ALA A 137 16.48 -28.49 -18.84
C ALA A 137 15.87 -27.23 -18.15
N PRO A 138 16.53 -26.06 -18.28
CA PRO A 138 16.06 -24.84 -17.63
C PRO A 138 14.76 -24.33 -18.29
N TYR A 139 13.88 -23.73 -17.48
CA TYR A 139 12.67 -23.09 -17.97
C TYR A 139 12.81 -21.57 -17.86
N VAL A 140 13.17 -20.91 -18.97
CA VAL A 140 13.41 -19.46 -19.01
C VAL A 140 12.29 -18.75 -19.76
N SER A 141 11.36 -18.13 -19.03
CA SER A 141 10.28 -17.32 -19.59
C SER A 141 10.57 -15.82 -19.46
N VAL A 142 10.84 -15.15 -20.59
CA VAL A 142 11.02 -13.69 -20.66
C VAL A 142 9.79 -12.96 -20.13
N ASN A 143 8.60 -13.48 -20.40
CA ASN A 143 7.35 -12.89 -19.91
C ASN A 143 7.25 -12.96 -18.38
N SER A 144 7.66 -14.08 -17.78
CA SER A 144 7.67 -14.22 -16.32
C SER A 144 8.69 -13.30 -15.65
N TRP A 145 9.87 -13.12 -16.26
CA TRP A 145 10.87 -12.14 -15.80
C TRP A 145 10.34 -10.71 -15.93
N LEU A 146 9.79 -10.34 -17.09
CA LEU A 146 9.28 -8.99 -17.35
C LEU A 146 8.12 -8.67 -16.40
N LEU A 147 7.20 -9.61 -16.21
CA LEU A 147 6.08 -9.45 -15.28
C LEU A 147 6.58 -9.21 -13.85
N TRP A 148 7.64 -9.90 -13.41
CA TRP A 148 8.25 -9.64 -12.11
C TRP A 148 8.80 -8.22 -12.03
N MET A 149 9.59 -7.80 -13.02
CA MET A 149 10.20 -6.47 -13.03
C MET A 149 9.14 -5.36 -13.03
N VAL A 150 8.12 -5.50 -13.85
CA VAL A 150 6.98 -4.57 -13.94
C VAL A 150 6.19 -4.54 -12.63
N THR A 151 5.94 -5.69 -12.01
CA THR A 151 5.21 -5.78 -10.73
C THR A 151 5.95 -5.07 -9.60
N TRP A 152 7.29 -5.11 -9.59
CA TRP A 152 8.12 -4.47 -8.56
C TRP A 152 8.59 -3.05 -8.92
N LEU A 153 8.33 -2.57 -10.13
CA LEU A 153 8.65 -1.21 -10.54
C LEU A 153 8.09 -0.11 -9.61
N PRO A 154 6.87 -0.21 -9.03
CA PRO A 154 6.38 0.78 -8.07
C PRO A 154 7.31 1.02 -6.88
N ALA A 155 8.16 0.04 -6.52
CA ALA A 155 9.13 0.20 -5.45
C ALA A 155 10.21 1.25 -5.74
N ALA A 156 10.44 1.58 -7.00
CA ALA A 156 11.40 2.62 -7.42
C ALA A 156 10.87 4.06 -7.24
N PHE A 157 9.57 4.22 -6.98
CA PHE A 157 8.91 5.52 -6.84
C PHE A 157 8.65 5.88 -5.38
N MET A 158 8.45 7.18 -5.14
CA MET A 158 8.05 7.76 -3.86
C MET A 158 7.05 8.90 -4.07
N MET A 159 6.22 9.19 -3.08
CA MET A 159 5.38 10.39 -3.09
C MET A 159 6.26 11.65 -3.04
N ALA A 160 5.89 12.67 -3.82
CA ALA A 160 6.60 13.95 -3.82
C ALA A 160 6.40 14.69 -2.48
N ASP A 161 5.16 14.76 -1.96
CA ASP A 161 4.88 15.20 -0.59
C ASP A 161 4.75 13.98 0.33
N ARG A 162 5.72 13.86 1.24
CA ARG A 162 5.77 12.80 2.26
C ARG A 162 5.39 13.29 3.64
N SER A 163 4.90 14.52 3.77
CA SER A 163 4.56 15.10 5.06
C SER A 163 3.57 14.21 5.82
N ARG A 164 3.76 14.16 7.14
CA ARG A 164 2.91 13.36 8.04
C ARG A 164 1.42 13.67 7.86
N GLY A 165 1.07 14.94 7.65
CA GLY A 165 -0.31 15.36 7.41
C GLY A 165 -0.92 14.71 6.15
N THR A 166 -0.19 14.71 5.03
CA THR A 166 -0.64 14.10 3.78
C THR A 166 -0.72 12.56 3.90
N PHE A 167 0.21 11.94 4.60
CA PHE A 167 0.15 10.51 4.89
C PHE A 167 -1.07 10.14 5.76
N GLU A 168 -1.34 10.88 6.84
CA GLU A 168 -2.53 10.67 7.67
C GLU A 168 -3.83 10.90 6.89
N ARG A 169 -3.86 11.86 5.95
CA ARG A 169 -5.00 12.05 5.03
C ARG A 169 -5.18 10.85 4.10
N ALA A 170 -4.09 10.27 3.59
CA ALA A 170 -4.14 9.04 2.78
C ALA A 170 -4.65 7.84 3.58
N LEU A 171 -4.20 7.64 4.81
CA LEU A 171 -4.73 6.60 5.70
C LEU A 171 -6.23 6.79 5.96
N ARG A 172 -6.71 8.03 6.15
CA ARG A 172 -8.14 8.33 6.29
C ARG A 172 -8.93 7.97 5.02
N ALA A 173 -8.38 8.29 3.84
CA ALA A 173 -9.01 7.95 2.56
C ALA A 173 -9.10 6.43 2.37
N VAL A 174 -8.01 5.70 2.62
CA VAL A 174 -7.99 4.24 2.55
C VAL A 174 -8.95 3.61 3.57
N LYS A 175 -8.99 4.11 4.81
CA LYS A 175 -9.99 3.68 5.80
C LYS A 175 -11.42 3.92 5.31
N ASN A 176 -11.72 5.08 4.71
CA ASN A 176 -13.06 5.37 4.18
C ASN A 176 -13.43 4.43 3.03
N ILE A 177 -12.51 4.15 2.11
CA ILE A 177 -12.70 3.16 1.04
C ILE A 177 -12.97 1.79 1.67
N GLY A 178 -12.14 1.39 2.64
CA GLY A 178 -12.29 0.15 3.39
C GLY A 178 -13.66 -0.01 4.05
N LEU A 179 -14.25 1.07 4.59
CA LEU A 179 -15.61 1.02 5.14
C LEU A 179 -16.63 0.64 4.06
N GLY A 180 -16.52 1.24 2.87
CA GLY A 180 -17.36 0.87 1.73
C GLY A 180 -17.16 -0.59 1.31
N LEU A 181 -15.91 -1.04 1.20
CA LEU A 181 -15.58 -2.43 0.86
C LEU A 181 -16.10 -3.41 1.92
N ALA A 182 -15.94 -3.10 3.21
CA ALA A 182 -16.46 -3.91 4.30
C ALA A 182 -17.99 -4.01 4.24
N SER A 183 -18.68 -2.91 3.96
CA SER A 183 -20.14 -2.92 3.75
C SER A 183 -20.54 -3.78 2.55
N ILE A 184 -19.80 -3.73 1.43
CA ILE A 184 -20.02 -4.62 0.27
C ILE A 184 -19.84 -6.09 0.67
N SER A 185 -18.81 -6.39 1.48
CA SER A 185 -18.54 -7.75 1.93
C SER A 185 -19.64 -8.31 2.84
N VAL A 186 -20.17 -7.48 3.74
CA VAL A 186 -21.32 -7.83 4.59
C VAL A 186 -22.57 -7.99 3.76
N LEU A 187 -22.83 -7.07 2.83
CA LEU A 187 -23.97 -7.14 1.91
C LEU A 187 -23.95 -8.43 1.08
N PHE A 188 -22.78 -8.83 0.59
CA PHE A 188 -22.57 -10.11 -0.08
C PHE A 188 -23.04 -11.30 0.77
N MET A 189 -22.70 -11.31 2.06
CA MET A 189 -23.15 -12.37 2.97
C MET A 189 -24.66 -12.31 3.23
N VAL A 190 -25.22 -11.11 3.42
CA VAL A 190 -26.65 -10.91 3.65
C VAL A 190 -27.48 -11.35 2.44
N VAL A 191 -27.06 -11.03 1.21
CA VAL A 191 -27.75 -11.44 -0.03
C VAL A 191 -27.84 -12.96 -0.14
N GLN A 192 -26.78 -13.68 0.24
CA GLN A 192 -26.79 -15.15 0.24
C GLN A 192 -27.76 -15.78 1.24
N ALA A 193 -28.14 -15.06 2.29
CA ALA A 193 -29.15 -15.50 3.25
C ALA A 193 -30.59 -15.29 2.73
N THR A 194 -30.77 -14.63 1.58
CA THR A 194 -32.06 -14.47 0.91
C THR A 194 -32.31 -15.60 -0.09
N PRO A 195 -33.54 -15.78 -0.61
CA PRO A 195 -33.84 -16.77 -1.65
C PRO A 195 -33.03 -16.63 -2.96
N ILE A 196 -32.35 -15.50 -3.16
CA ILE A 196 -31.46 -15.29 -4.32
C ILE A 196 -30.26 -16.24 -4.28
N GLY A 197 -29.78 -16.58 -3.08
CA GLY A 197 -28.57 -17.37 -2.87
C GLY A 197 -27.29 -16.67 -3.36
N TYR A 198 -26.22 -17.45 -3.51
CA TYR A 198 -24.99 -16.98 -4.14
C TYR A 198 -25.16 -16.90 -5.66
N ARG A 199 -24.78 -15.76 -6.24
CA ARG A 199 -24.61 -15.58 -7.68
C ARG A 199 -23.35 -14.78 -7.96
N ASP A 200 -22.64 -15.18 -9.00
CA ASP A 200 -21.43 -14.53 -9.43
C ASP A 200 -21.72 -13.54 -10.54
N PHE A 201 -22.39 -12.43 -10.20
CA PHE A 201 -22.86 -11.45 -11.19
C PHE A 201 -21.76 -10.99 -12.17
N ILE A 202 -20.52 -10.87 -11.69
CA ILE A 202 -19.40 -10.43 -12.51
C ILE A 202 -18.89 -11.57 -13.39
N GLY A 203 -18.72 -12.77 -12.84
CA GLY A 203 -18.30 -13.94 -13.60
C GLY A 203 -19.30 -14.35 -14.68
N GLU A 204 -20.60 -14.23 -14.39
CA GLU A 204 -21.69 -14.53 -15.33
C GLU A 204 -21.81 -13.49 -16.44
N SER A 205 -21.49 -12.22 -16.16
CA SER A 205 -21.63 -11.12 -17.13
C SER A 205 -20.40 -10.93 -18.02
N LEU A 206 -19.23 -11.42 -17.61
CA LEU A 206 -17.97 -11.21 -18.33
C LEU A 206 -17.60 -12.43 -19.20
N PRO A 207 -17.15 -12.20 -20.44
CA PRO A 207 -16.48 -13.22 -21.25
C PRO A 207 -15.32 -13.87 -20.50
N SER A 208 -15.15 -15.19 -20.64
CA SER A 208 -14.09 -15.95 -19.96
C SER A 208 -12.67 -15.47 -20.28
N ASN A 209 -12.45 -14.90 -21.46
CA ASN A 209 -11.16 -14.32 -21.87
C ASN A 209 -10.86 -12.95 -21.24
N LEU A 210 -11.82 -12.34 -20.53
CA LEU A 210 -11.66 -11.11 -19.77
C LEU A 210 -11.58 -11.35 -18.26
N VAL A 211 -11.65 -12.59 -17.80
CA VAL A 211 -11.52 -12.96 -16.39
C VAL A 211 -10.14 -13.57 -16.16
N VAL A 212 -9.46 -13.13 -15.10
CA VAL A 212 -8.18 -13.73 -14.70
C VAL A 212 -8.39 -15.19 -14.31
N SER A 213 -7.73 -16.13 -15.00
CA SER A 213 -7.81 -17.56 -14.73
C SER A 213 -6.88 -18.01 -13.59
N GLY A 214 -7.08 -19.23 -13.10
CA GLY A 214 -6.20 -19.85 -12.09
C GLY A 214 -6.43 -19.38 -10.65
N PHE A 215 -7.51 -18.64 -10.38
CA PHE A 215 -7.91 -18.24 -9.04
C PHE A 215 -9.29 -18.79 -8.69
N ASN A 216 -9.49 -19.10 -7.41
CA ASN A 216 -10.77 -19.58 -6.93
C ASN A 216 -11.61 -18.40 -6.42
N THR A 217 -12.37 -17.78 -7.34
CA THR A 217 -13.24 -16.64 -7.06
C THR A 217 -14.34 -16.97 -6.06
N SER A 218 -14.84 -18.19 -6.07
CA SER A 218 -15.99 -18.60 -5.28
C SER A 218 -15.84 -20.01 -4.76
N TYR A 219 -15.62 -20.12 -3.45
CA TYR A 219 -15.65 -21.41 -2.76
C TYR A 219 -16.51 -21.33 -1.50
N PRO A 220 -17.19 -22.44 -1.17
CA PRO A 220 -18.13 -22.49 -0.06
C PRO A 220 -17.41 -22.31 1.28
N LEU A 221 -18.19 -21.94 2.31
CA LEU A 221 -17.68 -21.71 3.66
C LEU A 221 -17.02 -22.98 4.22
N PHE A 222 -17.70 -24.11 4.05
CA PHE A 222 -17.27 -25.48 4.32
C PHE A 222 -17.73 -26.38 3.17
N TYR A 223 -17.24 -27.63 3.11
CA TYR A 223 -17.63 -28.59 2.07
C TYR A 223 -19.16 -28.77 2.05
N GLU A 224 -19.77 -28.76 0.86
CA GLU A 224 -21.24 -28.85 0.65
C GLU A 224 -22.08 -27.67 1.18
N ALA A 225 -21.47 -26.58 1.66
CA ALA A 225 -22.23 -25.41 2.08
C ALA A 225 -22.83 -24.63 0.88
N ASN A 226 -24.10 -24.23 0.99
CA ASN A 226 -24.72 -23.29 0.04
C ASN A 226 -24.34 -21.82 0.29
N ILE A 227 -23.47 -21.55 1.27
CA ILE A 227 -22.99 -20.21 1.63
C ILE A 227 -21.52 -20.13 1.24
N TYR A 228 -21.18 -19.09 0.48
CA TYR A 228 -19.85 -18.82 -0.05
C TYR A 228 -19.16 -17.71 0.73
N LYS A 229 -17.82 -17.80 0.76
CA LYS A 229 -16.96 -16.81 1.39
C LYS A 229 -17.02 -15.49 0.64
N SER A 230 -17.04 -14.39 1.38
CA SER A 230 -17.19 -13.07 0.77
C SER A 230 -15.92 -12.60 0.06
N ASN A 231 -15.99 -12.52 -1.28
CA ASN A 231 -15.06 -11.75 -2.12
C ASN A 231 -15.64 -10.37 -2.51
N GLY A 232 -16.85 -10.05 -2.05
CA GLY A 232 -17.57 -8.83 -2.40
C GLY A 232 -17.86 -8.70 -3.90
N TRP A 233 -18.01 -9.81 -4.63
CA TRP A 233 -18.17 -9.93 -6.10
C TRP A 233 -16.96 -9.51 -6.94
N PHE A 234 -16.23 -8.47 -6.52
CA PHE A 234 -15.14 -7.84 -7.28
C PHE A 234 -13.77 -8.44 -6.99
N ALA A 235 -13.51 -8.90 -5.76
CA ALA A 235 -12.20 -9.42 -5.44
C ALA A 235 -11.96 -10.77 -6.11
N LEU A 236 -10.73 -10.97 -6.58
CA LEU A 236 -10.32 -12.19 -7.27
C LEU A 236 -10.42 -13.42 -6.36
N GLU A 237 -10.19 -13.24 -5.06
CA GLU A 237 -10.38 -14.25 -4.02
C GLU A 237 -10.88 -13.60 -2.72
N PRO A 238 -11.59 -14.33 -1.85
CA PRO A 238 -11.89 -13.90 -0.48
C PRO A 238 -10.64 -13.53 0.33
N SER A 239 -9.50 -14.17 0.06
CA SER A 239 -8.19 -13.87 0.66
C SER A 239 -7.71 -12.46 0.32
N PHE A 240 -7.96 -11.99 -0.91
CA PHE A 240 -7.56 -10.65 -1.38
C PHE A 240 -8.42 -9.58 -0.73
N MET A 241 -9.74 -9.83 -0.66
CA MET A 241 -10.67 -8.96 0.07
C MET A 241 -10.28 -8.85 1.55
N SER A 242 -10.00 -9.97 2.20
CA SER A 242 -9.51 -10.02 3.58
C SER A 242 -8.22 -9.23 3.76
N PHE A 243 -7.21 -9.44 2.91
CA PHE A 243 -5.93 -8.72 2.95
C PHE A 243 -6.11 -7.20 2.88
N ILE A 244 -6.92 -6.73 1.93
CA ILE A 244 -7.22 -5.29 1.76
C ILE A 244 -7.93 -4.72 2.98
N LEU A 245 -8.91 -5.44 3.55
CA LEU A 245 -9.57 -5.01 4.78
C LEU A 245 -8.62 -5.01 5.99
N GLY A 246 -7.68 -5.96 6.07
CA GLY A 246 -6.63 -5.98 7.08
C GLY A 246 -5.76 -4.72 7.04
N LEU A 247 -5.35 -4.29 5.84
CA LEU A 247 -4.64 -3.01 5.65
C LEU A 247 -5.50 -1.80 6.05
N CYS A 248 -6.79 -1.80 5.70
CA CYS A 248 -7.71 -0.74 6.10
C CYS A 248 -7.90 -0.68 7.63
N ILE A 249 -7.93 -1.82 8.32
CA ILE A 249 -7.97 -1.89 9.79
C ILE A 249 -6.70 -1.28 10.39
N LEU A 250 -5.51 -1.64 9.89
CA LEU A 250 -4.26 -1.03 10.35
C LEU A 250 -4.25 0.48 10.13
N ALA A 251 -4.69 0.96 8.96
CA ALA A 251 -4.86 2.38 8.69
C ALA A 251 -5.82 3.04 9.70
N ALA A 252 -6.95 2.39 10.01
CA ALA A 252 -7.94 2.86 10.98
C ALA A 252 -7.38 2.96 12.41
N LEU A 253 -6.59 1.97 12.84
CA LEU A 253 -5.97 1.95 14.15
C LEU A 253 -4.94 3.08 14.30
N LEU A 254 -4.09 3.29 13.30
CA LEU A 254 -3.03 4.32 13.30
C LEU A 254 -3.61 5.74 13.36
N ILE A 255 -4.71 6.02 12.65
CA ILE A 255 -5.40 7.33 12.69
C ILE A 255 -6.41 7.48 13.84
N ARG A 256 -6.47 6.50 14.76
CA ARG A 256 -7.42 6.49 15.90
C ARG A 256 -8.89 6.62 15.48
N ALA A 257 -9.28 5.90 14.44
CA ALA A 257 -10.65 5.86 13.93
C ALA A 257 -11.68 5.56 15.03
N ARG A 258 -12.94 5.92 14.79
CA ARG A 258 -14.03 5.67 15.74
C ARG A 258 -14.21 4.16 15.89
N ILE A 259 -14.60 3.71 17.09
CA ILE A 259 -14.73 2.29 17.40
C ILE A 259 -15.65 1.60 16.39
N TRP A 260 -16.80 2.20 16.07
CA TRP A 260 -17.74 1.62 15.11
C TRP A 260 -17.15 1.44 13.71
N GLU A 261 -16.24 2.33 13.28
CA GLU A 261 -15.58 2.22 11.96
C GLU A 261 -14.69 0.97 11.94
N VAL A 262 -13.91 0.76 13.00
CA VAL A 262 -13.09 -0.45 13.15
C VAL A 262 -13.95 -1.69 13.25
N MET A 263 -15.09 -1.64 13.96
CA MET A 263 -16.02 -2.76 14.05
C MET A 263 -16.63 -3.13 12.69
N VAL A 264 -17.03 -2.14 11.87
CA VAL A 264 -17.54 -2.39 10.51
C VAL A 264 -16.47 -3.05 9.65
N LEU A 265 -15.23 -2.53 9.68
CA LEU A 265 -14.10 -3.14 8.97
C LEU A 265 -13.84 -4.59 9.42
N SER A 266 -13.85 -4.84 10.73
CA SER A 266 -13.61 -6.17 11.29
C SER A 266 -14.73 -7.15 10.95
N VAL A 267 -16.00 -6.74 11.01
CA VAL A 267 -17.14 -7.58 10.60
C VAL A 267 -17.07 -7.88 9.11
N GLY A 268 -16.76 -6.88 8.27
CA GLY A 268 -16.52 -7.08 6.84
C GLY A 268 -15.37 -8.05 6.57
N MET A 269 -14.29 -7.98 7.35
CA MET A 269 -13.18 -8.94 7.23
C MET A 269 -13.57 -10.33 7.69
N LEU A 270 -14.34 -10.47 8.78
CA LEU A 270 -14.78 -11.77 9.30
C LEU A 270 -15.64 -12.53 8.28
N VAL A 271 -16.56 -11.87 7.58
CA VAL A 271 -17.43 -12.53 6.58
C VAL A 271 -16.68 -13.01 5.32
N THR A 272 -15.43 -12.58 5.12
CA THR A 272 -14.56 -13.19 4.09
C THR A 272 -14.12 -14.61 4.49
N ALA A 273 -14.19 -14.95 5.78
CA ALA A 273 -13.68 -16.19 6.37
C ALA A 273 -12.27 -16.57 5.91
N ALA A 274 -11.42 -15.58 5.58
CA ALA A 274 -10.07 -15.77 5.06
C ALA A 274 -8.99 -15.20 5.99
N GLY A 275 -7.90 -15.96 6.17
CA GLY A 275 -6.84 -15.68 7.14
C GLY A 275 -5.91 -14.52 6.81
N SER A 276 -5.78 -14.16 5.53
CA SER A 276 -4.79 -13.19 5.04
C SER A 276 -4.87 -11.81 5.70
N GLY A 277 -6.07 -11.24 5.82
CA GLY A 277 -6.28 -9.95 6.47
C GLY A 277 -6.06 -9.99 7.97
N MET A 278 -6.51 -11.06 8.63
CA MET A 278 -6.29 -11.28 10.05
C MET A 278 -4.82 -11.42 10.38
N PHE A 279 -4.04 -12.11 9.54
CA PHE A 279 -2.60 -12.24 9.69
C PHE A 279 -1.89 -10.89 9.57
N VAL A 280 -2.20 -10.10 8.54
CA VAL A 280 -1.66 -8.74 8.39
C VAL A 280 -2.02 -7.86 9.59
N ALA A 281 -3.28 -7.86 10.01
CA ALA A 281 -3.72 -7.07 11.17
C ALA A 281 -3.02 -7.53 12.46
N LEU A 282 -2.87 -8.84 12.67
CA LEU A 282 -2.19 -9.41 13.83
C LEU A 282 -0.72 -8.98 13.89
N ILE A 283 0.04 -9.18 12.81
CA ILE A 283 1.45 -8.75 12.75
C ILE A 283 1.57 -7.24 12.95
N GLY A 284 0.68 -6.46 12.33
CA GLY A 284 0.67 -5.01 12.52
C GLY A 284 0.42 -4.62 13.98
N VAL A 285 -0.53 -5.26 14.66
CA VAL A 285 -0.80 -5.06 16.10
C VAL A 285 0.41 -5.47 16.96
N VAL A 286 1.05 -6.60 16.68
CA VAL A 286 2.27 -7.05 17.39
C VAL A 286 3.38 -6.01 17.24
N VAL A 287 3.59 -5.47 16.03
CA VAL A 287 4.59 -4.42 15.79
C VAL A 287 4.21 -3.11 16.50
N MET A 288 2.92 -2.75 16.54
CA MET A 288 2.45 -1.60 17.33
C MET A 288 2.71 -1.78 18.83
N LEU A 289 2.51 -2.99 19.37
CA LEU A 289 2.83 -3.33 20.76
C LEU A 289 4.33 -3.21 21.03
N TRP A 290 5.17 -3.75 20.12
CA TRP A 290 6.62 -3.64 20.18
C TRP A 290 7.10 -2.18 20.19
N GLN A 291 6.45 -1.32 19.40
CA GLN A 291 6.70 0.12 19.37
C GLN A 291 6.08 0.90 20.54
N ARG A 292 5.57 0.21 21.56
CA ARG A 292 4.94 0.80 22.75
C ARG A 292 3.72 1.67 22.43
N GLN A 293 3.00 1.37 21.34
CA GLN A 293 1.76 2.04 20.97
C GLN A 293 0.52 1.47 21.68
N TRP A 294 0.70 0.77 22.81
CA TRP A 294 -0.37 0.22 23.64
C TRP A 294 -1.51 1.21 23.99
N PRO A 295 -1.25 2.51 24.28
CA PRO A 295 -2.33 3.46 24.56
C PRO A 295 -3.30 3.67 23.39
N LEU A 296 -2.88 3.40 22.15
CA LEU A 296 -3.75 3.40 20.98
C LEU A 296 -4.65 2.15 20.98
N LEU A 297 -4.04 0.99 21.21
CA LEU A 297 -4.69 -0.32 21.11
C LEU A 297 -5.70 -0.59 22.23
N ARG A 298 -5.45 -0.10 23.46
CA ARG A 298 -6.36 -0.33 24.61
C ARG A 298 -7.80 0.09 24.34
N ARG A 299 -8.03 1.09 23.49
CA ARG A 299 -9.37 1.57 23.11
C ARG A 299 -10.16 0.53 22.32
N TYR A 300 -9.47 -0.33 21.59
CA TYR A 300 -10.07 -1.33 20.70
C TYR A 300 -10.08 -2.73 21.31
N LEU A 301 -9.43 -2.93 22.46
CA LEU A 301 -9.35 -4.22 23.14
C LEU A 301 -10.73 -4.77 23.50
N ILE A 302 -11.54 -4.00 24.25
CA ILE A 302 -12.87 -4.45 24.68
C ILE A 302 -13.79 -4.71 23.48
N PRO A 303 -13.96 -3.78 22.51
CA PRO A 303 -14.78 -4.05 21.32
C PRO A 303 -14.27 -5.25 20.50
N GLY A 304 -12.95 -5.41 20.38
CA GLY A 304 -12.34 -6.54 19.67
C GLY A 304 -12.60 -7.88 20.37
N LEU A 305 -12.50 -7.93 21.69
CA LEU A 305 -12.83 -9.11 22.49
C LEU A 305 -14.32 -9.46 22.40
N VAL A 306 -15.21 -8.47 22.47
CA VAL A 306 -16.65 -8.67 22.28
C VAL A 306 -16.93 -9.21 20.88
N LEU A 307 -16.32 -8.64 19.84
CA LEU A 307 -16.46 -9.15 18.48
C LEU A 307 -15.98 -10.59 18.36
N ALA A 308 -14.82 -10.92 18.93
CA ALA A 308 -14.28 -12.27 18.92
C ALA A 308 -15.18 -13.26 19.66
N ALA A 309 -15.72 -12.88 20.83
CA ALA A 309 -16.63 -13.70 21.62
C ALA A 309 -17.97 -13.95 20.90
N VAL A 310 -18.49 -12.94 20.18
CA VAL A 310 -19.71 -13.07 19.36
C VAL A 310 -19.44 -13.89 18.10
N ALA A 311 -18.28 -13.75 17.47
CA ALA A 311 -17.93 -14.45 16.25
C ALA A 311 -17.60 -15.93 16.51
N ALA A 312 -16.89 -16.26 17.59
CA ALA A 312 -16.42 -17.61 17.91
C ALA A 312 -17.48 -18.73 17.80
N PRO A 313 -18.71 -18.59 18.34
CA PRO A 313 -19.73 -19.64 18.23
C PRO A 313 -20.37 -19.75 16.84
N THR A 314 -20.21 -18.74 15.97
CA THR A 314 -20.78 -18.75 14.62
C THR A 314 -20.03 -19.73 13.70
N THR A 315 -20.68 -20.19 12.64
CA THR A 315 -20.03 -21.05 11.63
C THR A 315 -18.80 -20.40 11.03
N ILE A 316 -18.85 -19.08 10.77
CA ILE A 316 -17.70 -18.31 10.27
C ILE A 316 -16.55 -18.31 11.29
N GLY A 317 -16.86 -18.08 12.56
CA GLY A 317 -15.87 -18.12 13.63
C GLY A 317 -15.22 -19.48 13.78
N LYS A 318 -16.02 -20.56 13.72
CA LYS A 318 -15.51 -21.94 13.71
C LYS A 318 -14.59 -22.18 12.53
N THR A 319 -14.98 -21.84 11.30
CA THR A 319 -14.10 -21.98 10.12
C THR A 319 -12.78 -21.20 10.27
N ILE A 320 -12.79 -20.05 10.94
CA ILE A 320 -11.57 -19.29 11.23
C ILE A 320 -10.71 -19.99 12.31
N LEU A 321 -11.33 -20.49 13.37
CA LEU A 321 -10.66 -21.22 14.46
C LEU A 321 -10.06 -22.53 13.95
N ASP A 322 -10.82 -23.26 13.13
CA ASP A 322 -10.38 -24.48 12.45
C ASP A 322 -9.16 -24.17 11.58
N ARG A 323 -9.16 -23.05 10.84
CA ARG A 323 -7.98 -22.62 10.07
C ARG A 323 -6.75 -22.29 10.91
N LEU A 324 -6.94 -21.84 12.16
CA LEU A 324 -5.84 -21.57 13.08
C LEU A 324 -5.28 -22.88 13.67
N SER A 325 -6.11 -23.91 13.84
CA SER A 325 -5.66 -25.25 14.27
C SER A 325 -5.17 -26.13 13.12
N GLU A 326 -5.64 -25.90 11.89
CA GLU A 326 -5.22 -26.55 10.63
C GLU A 326 -3.79 -26.20 10.20
N GLY A 327 -3.06 -25.35 10.93
CA GLY A 327 -1.65 -25.07 10.67
C GLY A 327 -0.75 -26.32 10.64
N SER A 328 -1.26 -27.46 11.13
CA SER A 328 -0.61 -28.77 11.11
C SER A 328 -1.24 -29.80 10.16
N SER A 329 -2.37 -29.51 9.49
CA SER A 329 -3.00 -30.46 8.58
C SER A 329 -2.56 -30.23 7.12
N GLU A 330 -2.18 -31.33 6.47
CA GLU A 330 -1.93 -31.40 5.03
C GLU A 330 -3.25 -31.09 4.28
N ASN A 331 -3.21 -30.26 3.23
CA ASN A 331 -4.33 -29.76 2.41
C ASN A 331 -5.08 -28.50 2.90
N SER A 332 -4.58 -27.77 3.90
CA SER A 332 -5.19 -26.47 4.22
C SER A 332 -4.85 -25.41 3.17
N SER A 333 -5.75 -24.45 2.92
CA SER A 333 -5.46 -23.33 1.99
C SER A 333 -4.30 -22.42 2.44
N THR A 334 -3.89 -22.55 3.70
CA THR A 334 -2.69 -21.92 4.25
C THR A 334 -1.48 -22.76 3.89
N ALA A 335 -1.52 -24.08 4.10
CA ALA A 335 -0.47 -25.03 3.73
C ALA A 335 -0.09 -24.94 2.24
N LEU A 336 -1.10 -24.89 1.36
CA LEU A 336 -0.98 -24.70 -0.09
C LEU A 336 -0.25 -23.40 -0.50
N ARG A 337 -0.14 -22.42 0.41
CA ARG A 337 0.55 -21.15 0.18
C ARG A 337 1.84 -21.00 0.99
N THR A 338 2.00 -21.77 2.07
CA THR A 338 3.14 -21.66 2.98
C THR A 338 4.16 -22.75 2.75
N PHE A 339 3.88 -24.00 3.12
CA PHE A 339 4.89 -25.06 3.16
C PHE A 339 4.78 -26.08 2.03
N GLU A 340 3.58 -26.41 1.55
CA GLU A 340 3.38 -27.44 0.51
C GLU A 340 4.13 -27.12 -0.78
N PRO A 341 4.20 -25.87 -1.27
CA PRO A 341 5.00 -25.56 -2.45
C PRO A 341 6.48 -25.95 -2.27
N TYR A 342 7.02 -25.83 -1.06
CA TYR A 342 8.41 -26.22 -0.78
C TYR A 342 8.62 -27.73 -0.80
N LEU A 343 7.60 -28.56 -0.55
CA LEU A 343 7.72 -30.01 -0.68
C LEU A 343 8.02 -30.43 -2.13
N TYR A 344 7.56 -29.67 -3.11
CA TYR A 344 7.82 -29.91 -4.53
C TYR A 344 9.06 -29.16 -5.03
N LEU A 345 9.28 -27.93 -4.56
CA LEU A 345 10.39 -27.10 -5.01
C LEU A 345 11.72 -27.53 -4.37
N PHE A 346 11.75 -27.84 -3.08
CA PHE A 346 12.99 -28.09 -2.34
C PHE A 346 13.77 -29.31 -2.86
N PRO A 347 13.16 -30.48 -3.10
CA PRO A 347 13.89 -31.63 -3.64
C PRO A 347 14.54 -31.35 -5.00
N LYS A 348 13.86 -30.60 -5.88
CA LYS A 348 14.41 -30.17 -7.17
C LYS A 348 15.47 -29.08 -7.03
N TRP A 349 15.33 -28.23 -6.02
CA TRP A 349 16.28 -27.15 -5.79
C TRP A 349 17.62 -27.69 -5.32
N VAL A 350 17.63 -28.63 -4.38
CA VAL A 350 18.86 -29.19 -3.78
C VAL A 350 19.49 -30.32 -4.59
N SER A 351 18.78 -30.87 -5.59
CA SER A 351 19.31 -31.96 -6.42
C SER A 351 20.42 -31.51 -7.38
N ASP A 352 20.50 -30.22 -7.69
CA ASP A 352 21.44 -29.68 -8.66
C ASP A 352 22.02 -28.34 -8.18
N TRP A 353 23.35 -28.26 -8.09
CA TRP A 353 24.06 -27.06 -7.62
C TRP A 353 23.85 -25.84 -8.54
N GLY A 354 23.64 -26.06 -9.84
CA GLY A 354 23.33 -25.04 -10.81
C GLY A 354 21.97 -24.40 -10.52
N ILE A 355 20.96 -25.19 -10.15
CA ILE A 355 19.65 -24.67 -9.73
C ILE A 355 19.79 -23.90 -8.40
N VAL A 356 20.64 -24.36 -7.47
CA VAL A 356 20.90 -23.62 -6.22
C VAL A 356 21.47 -22.23 -6.48
N LEU A 357 22.52 -22.13 -7.30
CA LEU A 357 23.24 -20.87 -7.52
C LEU A 357 22.52 -19.94 -8.50
N PHE A 358 22.01 -20.49 -9.60
CA PHE A 358 21.47 -19.74 -10.73
C PHE A 358 19.95 -19.85 -10.87
N GLY A 359 19.29 -20.83 -10.25
CA GLY A 359 17.83 -21.01 -10.32
C GLY A 359 17.37 -21.85 -11.51
N GLY A 360 16.13 -22.31 -11.48
CA GLY A 360 15.52 -23.09 -12.56
C GLY A 360 15.06 -22.26 -13.78
N GLY A 361 15.14 -20.93 -13.67
CA GLY A 361 14.70 -19.98 -14.68
C GLY A 361 13.40 -19.27 -14.31
N PRO A 362 13.18 -18.02 -14.81
CA PRO A 362 11.97 -17.26 -14.52
C PRO A 362 10.70 -18.02 -14.93
N GLY A 363 9.82 -18.29 -13.97
CA GLY A 363 8.59 -19.05 -14.19
C GLY A 363 8.69 -20.55 -13.90
N SER A 364 9.89 -21.09 -13.68
CA SER A 364 10.12 -22.52 -13.42
C SER A 364 9.39 -23.02 -12.16
N SER A 365 9.27 -22.21 -11.12
CA SER A 365 8.58 -22.58 -9.88
C SER A 365 7.11 -22.91 -10.13
N ARG A 366 6.46 -22.15 -11.02
CA ARG A 366 5.05 -22.37 -11.39
C ARG A 366 4.92 -23.64 -12.22
N TYR A 367 5.81 -23.84 -13.19
CA TYR A 367 5.84 -25.06 -13.99
C TYR A 367 5.98 -26.33 -13.12
N VAL A 368 6.87 -26.31 -12.12
CA VAL A 368 7.06 -27.43 -11.18
C VAL A 368 5.81 -27.70 -10.35
N VAL A 369 5.17 -26.64 -9.86
CA VAL A 369 3.97 -26.73 -9.04
C VAL A 369 2.77 -27.20 -9.87
N ASP A 370 2.55 -26.65 -11.06
CA ASP A 370 1.45 -27.03 -11.94
C ASP A 370 1.59 -28.52 -12.36
N ALA A 371 2.82 -29.01 -12.54
CA ALA A 371 3.10 -30.41 -12.84
C ALA A 371 2.79 -31.39 -11.68
N SER A 372 2.57 -30.89 -10.45
CA SER A 372 2.17 -31.74 -9.32
C SER A 372 0.71 -32.22 -9.39
N GLY A 373 -0.12 -31.56 -10.21
CA GLY A 373 -1.57 -31.83 -10.27
C GLY A 373 -2.36 -31.32 -9.06
N VAL A 374 -1.72 -30.63 -8.10
CA VAL A 374 -2.40 -30.06 -6.93
C VAL A 374 -2.97 -28.69 -7.30
N ASN A 375 -4.29 -28.64 -7.45
CA ASN A 375 -5.00 -27.40 -7.75
C ASN A 375 -4.87 -26.37 -6.61
N GLY A 376 -4.54 -25.13 -6.96
CA GLY A 376 -4.48 -24.02 -6.01
C GLY A 376 -3.17 -23.90 -5.22
N LEU A 377 -2.14 -24.68 -5.58
CA LEU A 377 -0.81 -24.55 -5.02
C LEU A 377 -0.18 -23.24 -5.54
N LEU A 378 0.10 -22.29 -4.65
CA LEU A 378 0.62 -20.98 -5.00
C LEU A 378 2.03 -20.83 -4.44
N VAL A 379 3.00 -20.50 -5.29
CA VAL A 379 4.39 -20.37 -4.85
C VAL A 379 4.58 -19.08 -4.04
N PRO A 380 4.94 -19.17 -2.75
CA PRO A 380 5.23 -17.99 -1.94
C PRO A 380 6.43 -17.22 -2.47
N THR A 381 6.50 -15.92 -2.16
CA THR A 381 7.50 -15.01 -2.73
C THR A 381 8.93 -15.50 -2.54
N VAL A 382 9.28 -16.04 -1.37
CA VAL A 382 10.62 -16.57 -1.08
C VAL A 382 10.95 -17.76 -1.98
N GLY A 383 10.07 -18.76 -2.03
CA GLY A 383 10.22 -19.91 -2.93
C GLY A 383 10.36 -19.48 -4.37
N LYS A 384 9.54 -18.52 -4.82
CA LYS A 384 9.62 -18.00 -6.20
C LYS A 384 10.96 -17.34 -6.49
N VAL A 385 11.42 -16.45 -5.61
CA VAL A 385 12.65 -15.68 -5.82
C VAL A 385 13.87 -16.58 -5.87
N PHE A 386 14.02 -17.50 -4.92
CA PHE A 386 15.21 -18.34 -4.84
C PHE A 386 15.16 -19.53 -5.81
N PHE A 387 13.99 -20.09 -6.09
CA PHE A 387 13.86 -21.17 -7.06
C PHE A 387 14.02 -20.68 -8.50
N ASP A 388 13.34 -19.58 -8.89
CA ASP A 388 13.40 -19.09 -10.28
C ASP A 388 14.76 -18.45 -10.62
N TYR A 389 15.38 -17.76 -9.66
CA TYR A 389 16.55 -16.90 -9.90
C TYR A 389 17.83 -17.33 -9.16
N GLY A 390 17.77 -18.41 -8.38
CA GLY A 390 18.91 -18.92 -7.64
C GLY A 390 19.35 -18.01 -6.49
N LEU A 391 20.40 -18.40 -5.79
CA LEU A 391 20.91 -17.66 -4.64
C LEU A 391 21.44 -16.27 -5.02
N ILE A 392 22.10 -16.13 -6.17
CA ILE A 392 22.78 -14.88 -6.56
C ILE A 392 21.77 -13.79 -6.91
N ALA A 393 20.95 -14.00 -7.95
CA ALA A 393 19.94 -13.01 -8.33
C ALA A 393 18.80 -12.98 -7.31
N GLY A 394 18.43 -14.13 -6.73
CA GLY A 394 17.40 -14.21 -5.70
C GLY A 394 17.72 -13.38 -4.45
N ALA A 395 18.97 -13.37 -3.98
CA ALA A 395 19.35 -12.52 -2.85
C ALA A 395 19.16 -11.03 -3.15
N LEU A 396 19.53 -10.57 -4.36
CA LEU A 396 19.38 -9.16 -4.73
C LEU A 396 17.91 -8.76 -4.90
N LEU A 397 17.07 -9.65 -5.45
CA LEU A 397 15.62 -9.47 -5.50
C LEU A 397 15.01 -9.45 -4.09
N ALA A 398 15.46 -10.34 -3.19
CA ALA A 398 15.04 -10.34 -1.80
C ALA A 398 15.41 -9.04 -1.07
N VAL A 399 16.58 -8.45 -1.36
CA VAL A 399 16.98 -7.14 -0.83
C VAL A 399 16.00 -6.05 -1.28
N ILE A 400 15.56 -6.03 -2.53
CA ILE A 400 14.51 -5.08 -2.97
C ILE A 400 13.24 -5.25 -2.15
N ILE A 401 12.78 -6.49 -1.99
CA ILE A 401 11.56 -6.81 -1.22
C ILE A 401 11.69 -6.25 0.20
N VAL A 402 12.77 -6.58 0.90
CA VAL A 402 13.01 -6.15 2.28
C VAL A 402 13.14 -4.63 2.39
N VAL A 403 13.96 -4.00 1.56
CA VAL A 403 14.20 -2.55 1.60
C VAL A 403 12.92 -1.75 1.31
N SER A 404 12.03 -2.28 0.46
CA SER A 404 10.77 -1.63 0.11
C SER A 404 9.82 -1.47 1.30
N TYR A 405 9.92 -2.35 2.30
CA TYR A 405 8.97 -2.40 3.41
C TYR A 405 9.58 -2.04 4.77
N VAL A 406 10.85 -2.36 5.02
CA VAL A 406 11.52 -2.03 6.30
C VAL A 406 11.61 -0.51 6.53
N LYS A 407 11.76 0.27 5.45
CA LYS A 407 11.85 1.74 5.53
C LYS A 407 10.49 2.45 5.44
N ALA A 408 9.37 1.74 5.59
CA ALA A 408 8.03 2.32 5.57
C ALA A 408 7.87 3.43 6.61
N THR A 409 7.07 4.47 6.30
CA THR A 409 6.78 5.57 7.24
C THR A 409 6.14 5.07 8.54
N GLU A 410 5.24 4.08 8.45
CA GLU A 410 4.69 3.37 9.61
C GLU A 410 5.17 1.92 9.59
N PRO A 411 6.08 1.51 10.51
CA PRO A 411 6.65 0.18 10.43
C PRO A 411 5.64 -0.92 10.76
N ALA A 412 4.52 -0.60 11.44
CA ALA A 412 3.41 -1.55 11.62
C ALA A 412 2.84 -2.03 10.27
N ILE A 413 2.59 -1.10 9.33
CA ILE A 413 2.14 -1.45 7.98
C ILE A 413 3.27 -2.15 7.22
N GLY A 414 4.46 -1.55 7.18
CA GLY A 414 5.61 -2.10 6.42
C GLY A 414 5.94 -3.53 6.81
N MET A 415 6.11 -3.80 8.10
CA MET A 415 6.45 -5.14 8.60
C MET A 415 5.30 -6.13 8.43
N SER A 416 4.04 -5.71 8.64
CA SER A 416 2.90 -6.62 8.42
C SER A 416 2.81 -7.10 6.98
N VAL A 417 3.01 -6.21 6.02
CA VAL A 417 3.04 -6.53 4.59
C VAL A 417 4.26 -7.37 4.25
N LEU A 418 5.46 -7.01 4.74
CA LEU A 418 6.68 -7.77 4.50
C LEU A 418 6.52 -9.23 4.95
N VAL A 419 6.12 -9.43 6.21
CA VAL A 419 5.93 -10.78 6.75
C VAL A 419 4.83 -11.52 6.00
N SER A 420 3.72 -10.85 5.66
CA SER A 420 2.67 -11.46 4.84
C SER A 420 3.15 -11.87 3.45
N MET A 421 4.00 -11.09 2.80
CA MET A 421 4.56 -11.39 1.47
C MET A 421 5.60 -12.51 1.49
N LEU A 422 6.39 -12.58 2.56
CA LEU A 422 7.40 -13.64 2.71
C LEU A 422 6.77 -14.99 3.07
N VAL A 423 5.70 -14.98 3.88
CA VAL A 423 5.11 -16.20 4.45
C VAL A 423 3.89 -16.68 3.69
N LEU A 424 2.91 -15.81 3.43
CA LEU A 424 1.57 -16.22 3.00
C LEU A 424 1.26 -15.90 1.54
N GLN A 425 1.70 -14.74 1.05
CA GLN A 425 1.20 -14.21 -0.21
C GLN A 425 2.16 -14.53 -1.35
N PRO A 426 1.64 -15.03 -2.48
CA PRO A 426 2.38 -14.91 -3.73
C PRO A 426 2.51 -13.42 -4.09
N PRO A 427 3.48 -13.06 -4.94
CA PRO A 427 3.67 -11.71 -5.43
C PRO A 427 2.62 -11.37 -6.51
N ALA A 428 1.34 -11.55 -6.17
CA ALA A 428 0.20 -11.24 -7.01
C ALA A 428 -0.03 -9.74 -7.01
N GLN A 429 -0.07 -9.15 -8.18
CA GLN A 429 -0.09 -7.70 -8.32
C GLN A 429 -1.30 -7.00 -7.67
N PRO A 430 -2.53 -7.57 -7.64
CA PRO A 430 -3.66 -7.01 -6.88
C PRO A 430 -3.39 -6.78 -5.39
N LEU A 431 -2.49 -7.56 -4.78
CA LEU A 431 -2.08 -7.42 -3.38
C LEU A 431 -0.89 -6.46 -3.22
N MET A 432 0.01 -6.45 -4.21
CA MET A 432 1.20 -5.59 -4.21
C MET A 432 0.85 -4.11 -4.31
N VAL A 433 -0.17 -3.74 -5.09
CA VAL A 433 -0.60 -2.34 -5.24
C VAL A 433 -1.00 -1.69 -3.90
N PRO A 434 -1.99 -2.21 -3.14
CA PRO A 434 -2.38 -1.61 -1.86
C PRO A 434 -1.23 -1.66 -0.83
N ALA A 435 -0.38 -2.68 -0.89
CA ALA A 435 0.85 -2.75 -0.11
C ALA A 435 1.79 -1.56 -0.41
N PHE A 436 2.13 -1.32 -1.69
CA PHE A 436 3.01 -0.22 -2.10
C PHE A 436 2.40 1.16 -1.80
N LEU A 437 1.10 1.33 -2.05
CA LEU A 437 0.37 2.57 -1.79
C LEU A 437 0.42 3.01 -0.32
N LEU A 438 0.46 2.06 0.62
CA LEU A 438 0.45 2.33 2.05
C LEU A 438 1.82 2.27 2.73
N SER A 439 2.83 1.70 2.07
CA SER A 439 4.16 1.52 2.65
C SER A 439 5.25 2.14 1.77
N THR A 440 5.61 1.48 0.67
CA THR A 440 6.82 1.80 -0.10
C THR A 440 6.82 3.19 -0.73
N LEU A 441 5.68 3.67 -1.24
CA LEU A 441 5.58 5.02 -1.82
C LEU A 441 5.83 6.12 -0.77
N TRP A 442 5.65 5.83 0.51
CA TRP A 442 5.82 6.80 1.60
C TRP A 442 7.20 6.74 2.24
N ALA A 443 8.07 5.83 1.81
CA ALA A 443 9.38 5.63 2.40
C ALA A 443 10.46 6.47 1.68
N PRO A 444 11.64 6.75 2.28
CA PRO A 444 11.98 6.55 3.70
C PRO A 444 11.13 7.42 4.63
N ALA A 445 11.01 6.96 5.88
CA ALA A 445 10.29 7.68 6.92
C ALA A 445 10.81 9.12 7.08
N LEU A 446 9.88 10.06 7.32
CA LEU A 446 10.14 11.51 7.46
C LEU A 446 11.28 11.86 8.44
N ARG A 447 11.59 10.95 9.38
CA ARG A 447 12.64 11.10 10.39
C ARG A 447 14.02 11.35 9.78
N ASP A 448 14.29 10.79 8.60
CA ASP A 448 15.56 10.99 7.89
C ASP A 448 15.65 12.41 7.32
N ASN A 449 14.54 13.05 6.95
CA ASN A 449 14.52 14.39 6.36
C ASN A 449 14.64 15.52 7.39
N ILE A 450 14.14 15.31 8.61
CA ILE A 450 14.30 16.28 9.72
C ILE A 450 15.77 16.31 10.18
N LEU A 451 16.44 15.16 10.20
CA LEU A 451 17.86 15.06 10.53
C LEU A 451 18.77 15.52 9.37
N ALA A 452 18.31 15.42 8.12
CA ALA A 452 19.07 15.84 6.94
C ALA A 452 19.04 17.36 6.64
N GLY A 453 18.36 18.18 7.45
CA GLY A 453 18.44 19.66 7.36
C GLY A 453 17.89 20.26 6.06
N THR A 454 17.10 19.51 5.28
CA THR A 454 16.58 19.95 3.99
C THR A 454 15.23 20.68 4.10
N GLU A 455 15.23 21.86 4.71
CA GLU A 455 14.28 22.92 4.33
C GLU A 455 14.58 23.49 2.93
N ARG A 456 15.76 23.22 2.36
CA ARG A 456 16.23 23.87 1.12
C ARG A 456 15.72 23.28 -0.21
N LEU A 457 15.08 22.11 -0.24
CA LEU A 457 14.75 21.42 -1.50
C LEU A 457 13.27 21.50 -1.95
N TYR A 458 12.38 22.05 -1.13
CA TYR A 458 10.96 22.21 -1.47
C TYR A 458 10.53 23.67 -1.65
N ALA A 459 11.48 24.58 -1.93
CA ALA A 459 11.09 25.82 -2.57
C ALA A 459 10.65 25.47 -4.00
N PRO A 460 9.37 25.68 -4.38
CA PRO A 460 8.92 25.41 -5.74
C PRO A 460 9.77 26.27 -6.69
N ARG A 461 10.70 25.63 -7.40
CA ARG A 461 11.42 26.25 -8.50
C ARG A 461 10.37 26.60 -9.56
N GLY A 462 10.03 27.88 -9.66
CA GLY A 462 9.33 28.41 -10.84
C GLY A 462 7.83 28.64 -10.68
N VAL A 463 7.43 29.42 -9.68
CA VAL A 463 6.49 30.52 -9.98
C VAL A 463 7.22 31.82 -9.64
N ALA A 464 8.31 32.06 -10.36
CA ALA A 464 8.76 33.43 -10.61
C ALA A 464 7.73 34.05 -11.57
N LEU A 465 6.53 34.33 -11.06
CA LEU A 465 5.63 35.29 -11.69
C LEU A 465 6.37 36.62 -11.65
N SER A 466 6.93 36.96 -12.82
CA SER A 466 7.18 38.31 -13.31
C SER A 466 6.46 39.40 -12.50
N ALA A 467 7.12 39.86 -11.44
CA ALA A 467 6.81 41.11 -10.74
C ALA A 467 7.95 42.13 -10.91
N ALA A 468 8.75 41.98 -11.98
CA ALA A 468 9.64 43.02 -12.46
C ALA A 468 8.85 43.90 -13.44
N GLY A 469 8.10 44.86 -12.89
CA GLY A 469 7.27 45.75 -13.70
C GLY A 469 6.76 47.00 -13.00
N VAL A 470 7.40 47.46 -11.91
CA VAL A 470 7.19 48.82 -11.39
C VAL A 470 8.48 49.33 -10.72
N SER A 471 9.26 50.10 -11.46
CA SER A 471 9.88 51.36 -11.02
C SER A 471 10.82 51.86 -12.11
N GLY A 472 10.41 52.92 -12.80
CA GLY A 472 11.36 53.78 -13.50
C GLY A 472 12.02 54.72 -12.50
N VAL A 473 13.25 55.14 -12.77
CA VAL A 473 13.76 56.51 -12.57
C VAL A 473 14.97 56.69 -13.49
N ALA A 474 14.97 57.84 -14.17
CA ALA A 474 15.99 58.34 -15.07
C ALA A 474 17.36 58.55 -14.39
N GLY A 475 18.43 58.43 -15.18
CA GLY A 475 19.78 58.82 -14.79
C GLY A 475 20.75 58.72 -15.96
N SER A 476 20.97 59.84 -16.64
CA SER A 476 21.89 60.05 -17.76
C SER A 476 23.34 60.27 -17.31
N ALA A 477 24.31 59.68 -18.03
CA ALA A 477 25.70 60.13 -18.33
C ALA A 477 26.54 58.89 -18.70
N SER A 478 26.94 58.67 -19.96
CA SER A 478 27.98 59.34 -20.77
C SER A 478 29.43 58.96 -20.39
N ALA A 479 30.14 58.39 -21.39
CA ALA A 479 31.59 58.28 -21.58
C ALA A 479 32.37 57.30 -20.66
N ALA A 480 33.42 56.58 -21.04
CA ALA A 480 34.10 56.28 -22.32
C ALA A 480 35.27 55.31 -22.01
N VAL A 481 35.66 54.51 -23.02
CA VAL A 481 37.06 54.07 -23.33
C VAL A 481 37.73 52.87 -22.62
N SER A 482 38.43 52.11 -23.49
CA SER A 482 39.47 51.06 -23.37
C SER A 482 38.94 49.61 -23.26
N ALA A 483 39.13 48.69 -24.22
CA ALA A 483 40.30 48.23 -25.00
C ALA A 483 41.22 47.25 -24.23
N GLY A 484 41.39 46.04 -24.80
CA GLY A 484 42.31 44.96 -24.39
C GLY A 484 41.62 43.59 -24.47
N SER A 485 41.62 42.84 -25.59
CA SER A 485 42.69 42.06 -26.24
C SER A 485 43.18 40.83 -25.47
N SER A 486 43.24 39.69 -26.20
CA SER A 486 44.03 38.44 -25.97
C SER A 486 43.64 37.60 -24.75
N SER A 487 43.68 36.26 -24.71
CA SER A 487 44.08 35.20 -25.66
C SER A 487 43.86 33.83 -24.98
N SER A 488 43.89 32.75 -25.78
CA SER A 488 44.51 31.43 -25.51
C SER A 488 43.88 30.54 -24.41
N GLU A 489 43.26 29.41 -24.76
CA GLU A 489 43.85 28.07 -25.01
C GLU A 489 43.97 27.19 -23.74
N ARG A 490 43.51 25.93 -23.90
CA ARG A 490 43.92 24.68 -23.20
C ARG A 490 43.42 24.53 -21.75
N GLU A 491 42.93 23.38 -21.30
CA GLU A 491 43.05 21.96 -21.71
C GLU A 491 41.69 21.24 -21.73
#